data_AF-A0A6I2H960-F1
#
_entry.id   AF-A0A6I2H960-F1
#
_cell.length_a   1.000
_cell.length_b   1.000
_cell.length_c   1.000
_cell.angle_alpha   90.00
_cell.angle_beta   90.00
_cell.angle_gamma   90.00
#
_symmetry.space_group_name_H-M   'P 1'
#
loop_
_entity.id
_entity.type
_entity.pdbx_description
1 polymer ?
#
loop_
_entity_poly.entity_id
_entity_poly.type
_entity_poly.pdbx_seq_one_letter_code
_entity_poly.pdbx_strand_id
1 'polypeptide(L)'
;MSPRLPLIAAGLAALLTGCAHAPPPGGASGVGRDDPPAARCELVRTLVQDPVPARLVEELKPANGAAPVMVFLREGGLLQRFFAEGEVCTDGRFAVQRESNVDALVLYLEPTQDGGYTYEARRSSPDALVLDGPPTGHVSRTHAGWVTADVP
;
A
#
# COMPACT_ATOMS: atom_id res chain seq x y z
N MET A 1 -24.16 7.48 73.22
CA MET A 1 -23.62 8.27 72.09
C MET A 1 -23.45 7.35 70.89
N SER A 2 -24.20 7.67 69.84
CA SER A 2 -24.10 7.33 68.41
C SER A 2 -23.79 5.90 67.92
N PRO A 3 -24.65 5.34 67.03
CA PRO A 3 -24.41 4.09 66.32
C PRO A 3 -23.55 4.34 65.06
N ARG A 4 -22.91 3.29 64.53
CA ARG A 4 -22.43 3.30 63.13
C ARG A 4 -22.85 2.03 62.41
N LEU A 5 -23.71 2.26 61.41
CA LEU A 5 -24.27 1.36 60.41
C LEU A 5 -23.19 0.77 59.48
N PRO A 6 -23.50 -0.34 58.78
CA PRO A 6 -22.58 -1.07 57.91
C PRO A 6 -22.45 -0.40 56.54
N LEU A 7 -21.27 -0.46 55.92
CA LEU A 7 -21.10 -0.09 54.52
C LEU A 7 -20.92 -1.35 53.67
N ILE A 8 -21.91 -1.56 52.79
CA ILE A 8 -21.89 -2.49 51.67
C ILE A 8 -20.97 -1.90 50.59
N ALA A 9 -20.09 -2.71 50.00
CA ALA A 9 -19.57 -2.43 48.66
C ALA A 9 -19.45 -3.75 47.89
N ALA A 10 -20.47 -4.01 47.08
CA ALA A 10 -20.46 -4.98 46.00
C ALA A 10 -19.40 -4.60 44.96
N GLY A 11 -18.74 -5.59 44.39
CA GLY A 11 -17.74 -5.38 43.34
C GLY A 11 -17.22 -6.69 42.75
N LEU A 12 -18.12 -7.58 42.35
CA LEU A 12 -17.80 -8.68 41.43
C LEU A 12 -17.60 -8.07 40.04
N ALA A 13 -16.34 -7.86 39.66
CA ALA A 13 -15.96 -7.58 38.27
C ALA A 13 -14.99 -8.68 37.82
N ALA A 14 -15.57 -9.80 37.38
CA ALA A 14 -14.86 -10.78 36.57
C ALA A 14 -14.60 -10.15 35.20
N LEU A 15 -13.43 -9.53 35.04
CA LEU A 15 -12.97 -9.08 33.73
C LEU A 15 -12.40 -10.28 32.99
N LEU A 16 -13.21 -10.76 32.05
CA LEU A 16 -12.88 -11.64 30.96
C LEU A 16 -11.50 -11.26 30.37
N THR A 17 -10.47 -12.05 30.65
CA THR A 17 -9.23 -12.08 29.87
C THR A 17 -9.53 -12.80 28.56
N GLY A 18 -10.32 -12.16 27.69
CA GLY A 18 -10.28 -12.47 26.27
C GLY A 18 -8.98 -11.90 25.74
N CYS A 19 -8.08 -12.77 25.26
CA CYS A 19 -6.90 -12.37 24.52
C CYS A 19 -7.32 -11.69 23.20
N ALA A 20 -7.75 -10.44 23.29
CA ALA A 20 -7.79 -9.56 22.15
C ALA A 20 -6.34 -9.37 21.73
N HIS A 21 -5.95 -10.03 20.63
CA HIS A 21 -4.77 -9.65 19.87
C HIS A 21 -5.03 -8.23 19.37
N ALA A 22 -4.71 -7.22 20.20
CA ALA A 22 -4.69 -5.85 19.76
C ALA A 22 -3.58 -5.75 18.71
N PRO A 23 -3.89 -5.37 17.45
CA PRO A 23 -2.82 -5.03 16.52
C PRO A 23 -1.97 -3.93 17.16
N PRO A 24 -0.63 -3.97 17.01
CA PRO A 24 0.26 -3.04 17.68
C PRO A 24 -0.18 -1.60 17.39
N PRO A 25 -0.33 -0.76 18.44
CA PRO A 25 -0.68 0.64 18.26
C PRO A 25 0.54 1.35 17.65
N GLY A 26 0.57 1.49 16.33
CA GLY A 26 1.50 2.37 15.62
C GLY A 26 2.50 1.74 14.63
N GLY A 27 2.14 0.71 13.86
CA GLY A 27 3.12 0.08 12.95
C GLY A 27 2.69 -0.37 11.56
N ALA A 28 1.45 -0.11 11.14
CA ALA A 28 1.01 -0.47 9.78
C ALA A 28 0.03 0.58 9.25
N SER A 29 0.55 1.76 8.90
CA SER A 29 -0.20 2.77 8.13
C SER A 29 -0.13 2.51 6.61
N GLY A 30 0.46 1.38 6.20
CA GLY A 30 0.50 0.90 4.82
C GLY A 30 -0.80 0.19 4.42
N VAL A 31 -1.14 0.20 3.12
CA VAL A 31 -2.18 -0.65 2.54
C VAL A 31 -1.50 -1.90 1.97
N GLY A 32 -1.71 -3.05 2.60
CA GLY A 32 -1.17 -4.34 2.19
C GLY A 32 -1.98 -5.06 1.11
N ARG A 33 -1.55 -6.29 0.83
CA ARG A 33 -2.20 -7.20 -0.13
C ARG A 33 -3.59 -7.69 0.33
N ASP A 34 -3.86 -7.67 1.63
CA ASP A 34 -5.14 -8.11 2.18
C ASP A 34 -6.15 -6.96 2.35
N ASP A 35 -5.73 -5.73 2.08
CA ASP A 35 -6.61 -4.57 2.14
C ASP A 35 -7.66 -4.54 1.02
N PRO A 36 -8.69 -3.69 1.11
CA PRO A 36 -9.67 -3.54 0.05
C PRO A 36 -9.02 -3.11 -1.28
N PRO A 37 -9.48 -3.65 -2.44
CA PRO A 37 -8.95 -3.26 -3.76
C PRO A 37 -9.03 -1.75 -4.01
N ALA A 38 -10.04 -1.08 -3.45
CA ALA A 38 -10.20 0.37 -3.53
C ALA A 38 -9.04 1.13 -2.86
N ALA A 39 -8.57 0.67 -1.69
CA ALA A 39 -7.47 1.29 -0.97
C ALA A 39 -6.15 1.10 -1.71
N ARG A 40 -5.92 -0.09 -2.28
CA ARG A 40 -4.76 -0.34 -3.16
C ARG A 40 -4.81 0.53 -4.41
N CYS A 41 -5.99 0.69 -5.01
CA CYS A 41 -6.13 1.50 -6.21
C CYS A 41 -5.92 2.99 -5.93
N GLU A 42 -6.33 3.49 -4.77
CA GLU A 42 -6.02 4.85 -4.31
C GLU A 42 -4.49 5.08 -4.26
N LEU A 43 -3.74 4.15 -3.64
CA LEU A 43 -2.28 4.21 -3.59
C LEU A 43 -1.66 4.28 -5.00
N VAL A 44 -2.08 3.38 -5.91
CA VAL A 44 -1.55 3.37 -7.28
C VAL A 44 -1.89 4.66 -8.02
N ARG A 45 -3.12 5.17 -7.87
CA ARG A 45 -3.54 6.44 -8.48
C ARG A 45 -2.67 7.62 -8.04
N THR A 46 -2.25 7.63 -6.78
CA THR A 46 -1.30 8.61 -6.28
C THR A 46 0.08 8.41 -6.90
N LEU A 47 0.60 7.17 -6.89
CA LEU A 47 1.93 6.87 -7.43
C LEU A 47 2.07 7.24 -8.92
N VAL A 48 1.06 6.95 -9.75
CA VAL A 48 1.13 7.29 -11.19
C VAL A 48 1.01 8.79 -11.50
N GLN A 49 0.76 9.63 -10.50
CA GLN A 49 0.76 11.10 -10.64
C GLN A 49 2.12 11.70 -10.30
N ASP A 50 2.98 10.94 -9.64
CA ASP A 50 4.33 11.36 -9.32
C ASP A 50 5.16 11.56 -10.60
N PRO A 51 6.11 12.53 -10.66
CA PRO A 51 6.72 12.96 -11.92
C PRO A 51 7.35 11.83 -12.76
N VAL A 52 8.07 10.90 -12.12
CA VAL A 52 8.73 9.79 -12.82
C VAL A 52 7.71 8.76 -13.34
N PRO A 53 6.82 8.18 -12.50
CA PRO A 53 5.72 7.33 -12.96
C PRO A 53 4.83 7.99 -14.02
N ALA A 54 4.48 9.27 -13.85
CA ALA A 54 3.61 9.99 -14.76
C ALA A 54 4.22 10.08 -16.16
N ARG A 55 5.52 10.40 -16.24
CA ARG A 55 6.27 10.39 -17.50
C ARG A 55 6.26 9.01 -18.15
N LEU A 56 6.51 7.95 -17.38
CA LEU A 56 6.49 6.58 -17.89
C LEU A 56 5.10 6.16 -18.38
N VAL A 57 4.03 6.55 -17.69
CA VAL A 57 2.65 6.30 -18.15
C VAL A 57 2.40 6.95 -19.51
N GLU A 58 2.85 8.18 -19.73
CA GLU A 58 2.68 8.84 -21.03
C GLU A 58 3.54 8.20 -22.13
N GLU A 59 4.78 7.78 -21.82
CA GLU A 59 5.67 7.10 -22.77
C GLU A 59 5.16 5.69 -23.16
N LEU A 60 4.46 5.02 -22.25
CA LEU A 60 3.95 3.65 -22.42
C LEU A 60 2.51 3.60 -22.92
N LYS A 61 1.85 4.75 -23.05
CA LYS A 61 0.45 4.82 -23.45
C LYS A 61 0.29 4.34 -24.91
N PRO A 62 -0.48 3.27 -25.15
CA PRO A 62 -0.77 2.83 -26.50
C PRO A 62 -1.72 3.82 -27.19
N ALA A 63 -1.73 3.81 -28.53
CA ALA A 63 -2.56 4.72 -29.33
C ALA A 63 -4.07 4.68 -28.95
N ASN A 64 -4.58 3.52 -28.52
CA ASN A 64 -5.98 3.31 -28.15
C ASN A 64 -6.12 2.55 -26.83
N GLY A 65 -5.51 3.03 -25.75
CA GLY A 65 -5.70 2.38 -24.45
C GLY A 65 -4.95 3.04 -23.30
N ALA A 66 -4.99 2.34 -22.17
CA ALA A 66 -4.27 2.70 -20.96
C ALA A 66 -2.88 2.06 -20.94
N ALA A 67 -1.90 2.77 -20.37
CA ALA A 67 -0.58 2.21 -20.09
C ALA A 67 -0.71 1.04 -19.08
N PRO A 68 -0.11 -0.13 -19.36
CA PRO A 68 -0.13 -1.24 -18.42
C PRO A 68 0.76 -0.95 -17.22
N VAL A 69 0.24 -1.24 -16.02
CA VAL A 69 0.95 -1.06 -14.74
C VAL A 69 0.99 -2.38 -13.99
N MET A 70 2.16 -2.85 -13.60
CA MET A 70 2.32 -3.99 -12.70
C MET A 70 2.81 -3.48 -11.35
N VAL A 71 2.23 -3.98 -10.26
CA VAL A 71 2.58 -3.54 -8.91
C VAL A 71 3.00 -4.74 -8.08
N PHE A 72 4.20 -4.64 -7.51
CA PHE A 72 4.79 -5.66 -6.66
C PHE A 72 5.09 -5.10 -5.28
N LEU A 73 4.92 -5.93 -4.25
CA LEU A 73 5.28 -5.66 -2.87
C LEU A 73 6.48 -6.53 -2.49
N ARG A 74 7.57 -5.89 -2.04
CA ARG A 74 8.73 -6.53 -1.43
C ARG A 74 8.55 -6.52 0.07
N GLU A 75 8.24 -7.67 0.66
CA GLU A 75 8.04 -7.81 2.10
C GLU A 75 8.81 -9.05 2.61
N GLY A 76 9.63 -8.87 3.64
CA GLY A 76 10.44 -9.97 4.20
C GLY A 76 11.39 -10.63 3.19
N GLY A 77 11.88 -9.87 2.20
CA GLY A 77 12.73 -10.38 1.12
C GLY A 77 11.98 -11.17 0.03
N LEU A 78 10.65 -11.26 0.12
CA LEU A 78 9.81 -11.89 -0.89
C LEU A 78 9.15 -10.84 -1.77
N LEU A 79 9.18 -11.09 -3.08
CA LEU A 79 8.48 -10.26 -4.05
C LEU A 79 7.13 -10.88 -4.38
N GLN A 80 6.06 -10.13 -4.16
CA GLN A 80 4.69 -10.58 -4.37
C GLN A 80 3.92 -9.62 -5.26
N ARG A 81 2.89 -10.13 -5.95
CA ARG A 81 1.94 -9.29 -6.68
C ARG A 81 1.06 -8.56 -5.69
N PHE A 82 0.90 -7.25 -5.87
CA PHE A 82 0.14 -6.42 -4.96
C PHE A 82 -1.38 -6.54 -5.17
N PHE A 83 -1.81 -6.81 -6.40
CA PHE A 83 -3.21 -7.05 -6.76
C PHE A 83 -3.47 -8.53 -7.03
N ALA A 84 -4.65 -8.99 -6.65
CA ALA A 84 -5.14 -10.34 -6.94
C ALA A 84 -5.67 -10.44 -8.38
N GLU A 85 -5.89 -11.68 -8.83
CA GLU A 85 -6.49 -11.93 -10.15
C GLU A 85 -7.94 -11.42 -10.22
N GLY A 86 -8.30 -10.75 -11.31
CA GLY A 86 -9.62 -10.16 -11.51
C GLY A 86 -9.85 -8.80 -10.81
N GLU A 87 -8.88 -8.30 -10.04
CA GLU A 87 -8.97 -6.95 -9.50
C GLU A 87 -8.74 -5.89 -10.58
N VAL A 88 -9.61 -4.89 -10.62
CA VAL A 88 -9.58 -3.82 -11.61
C VAL A 88 -9.19 -2.50 -10.93
N CYS A 89 -8.06 -1.93 -11.35
CA CYS A 89 -7.68 -0.56 -11.03
C CYS A 89 -7.25 0.16 -12.31
N THR A 90 -8.02 1.18 -12.70
CA THR A 90 -7.77 2.00 -13.90
C THR A 90 -8.39 3.39 -13.74
N ASP A 91 -7.88 4.36 -14.49
CA ASP A 91 -8.42 5.71 -14.66
C ASP A 91 -8.56 6.12 -16.16
N GLY A 92 -8.37 5.18 -17.09
CA GLY A 92 -8.31 5.43 -18.53
C GLY A 92 -6.95 5.86 -19.06
N ARG A 93 -6.02 6.35 -18.22
CA ARG A 93 -4.62 6.60 -18.60
C ARG A 93 -3.74 5.40 -18.29
N PHE A 94 -4.02 4.71 -17.19
CA PHE A 94 -3.33 3.48 -16.80
C PHE A 94 -4.30 2.35 -16.46
N ALA A 95 -3.81 1.11 -16.51
CA ALA A 95 -4.55 -0.07 -16.10
C ALA A 95 -3.61 -1.03 -15.36
N VAL A 96 -3.95 -1.37 -14.12
CA VAL A 96 -3.22 -2.39 -13.37
C VAL A 96 -3.45 -3.75 -14.01
N GLN A 97 -2.37 -4.45 -14.31
CA GLN A 97 -2.38 -5.79 -14.89
C GLN A 97 -1.53 -6.71 -14.04
N ARG A 98 -1.94 -7.98 -13.99
CA ARG A 98 -1.13 -9.02 -13.37
C ARG A 98 0.08 -9.31 -14.24
N GLU A 99 -0.12 -9.47 -15.55
CA GLU A 99 0.93 -9.83 -16.50
C GLU A 99 0.83 -8.91 -17.70
N SER A 100 1.99 -8.55 -18.26
CA SER A 100 2.07 -7.75 -19.46
C SER A 100 3.03 -8.42 -20.43
N ASN A 101 2.56 -8.67 -21.66
CA ASN A 101 3.39 -9.15 -22.77
C ASN A 101 3.98 -7.98 -23.59
N VAL A 102 3.77 -6.75 -23.12
CA VAL A 102 4.28 -5.51 -23.69
C VAL A 102 5.01 -4.73 -22.61
N ASP A 103 5.70 -3.66 -23.02
CA ASP A 103 6.32 -2.75 -22.07
C ASP A 103 5.29 -2.18 -21.09
N ALA A 104 5.65 -2.14 -19.82
CA ALA A 104 4.77 -1.71 -18.74
C ALA A 104 5.51 -0.87 -17.71
N LEU A 105 4.74 -0.08 -16.96
CA LEU A 105 5.24 0.54 -15.75
C LEU A 105 5.22 -0.52 -14.64
N VAL A 106 6.36 -0.79 -14.05
CA VAL A 106 6.48 -1.63 -12.86
C VAL A 106 6.74 -0.75 -11.66
N LEU A 107 5.88 -0.89 -10.64
CA LEU A 107 6.02 -0.27 -9.34
C LEU A 107 6.43 -1.36 -8.34
N TYR A 108 7.63 -1.24 -7.77
CA TYR A 108 8.05 -2.04 -6.63
C TYR A 108 7.82 -1.23 -5.36
N LEU A 109 7.07 -1.78 -4.42
CA LEU A 109 6.78 -1.17 -3.13
C LEU A 109 7.54 -1.91 -2.04
N GLU A 110 8.23 -1.19 -1.17
CA GLU A 110 8.87 -1.75 0.01
C GLU A 110 8.36 -1.00 1.26
N PRO A 111 7.71 -1.68 2.23
CA PRO A 111 7.16 -1.03 3.41
C PRO A 111 8.23 -0.30 4.22
N THR A 112 7.90 0.91 4.69
CA THR A 112 8.77 1.67 5.60
C THR A 112 8.31 1.52 7.05
N GLN A 113 9.25 1.69 8.00
CA GLN A 113 8.94 1.66 9.44
C GLN A 113 8.01 2.80 9.87
N ASP A 114 8.09 3.95 9.19
CA ASP A 114 7.27 5.14 9.48
C ASP A 114 5.85 5.05 8.90
N GLY A 115 5.54 3.95 8.21
CA GLY A 115 4.30 3.75 7.47
C GLY A 115 4.36 4.28 6.04
N GLY A 116 3.77 3.52 5.12
CA GLY A 116 3.85 3.78 3.68
C GLY A 116 4.91 2.91 3.01
N TYR A 117 5.46 3.40 1.89
CA TYR A 117 6.39 2.65 1.05
C TYR A 117 7.52 3.53 0.51
N THR A 118 8.72 2.99 0.44
CA THR A 118 9.64 3.36 -0.64
C THR A 118 9.13 2.71 -1.92
N TYR A 119 9.23 3.40 -3.04
CA TYR A 119 8.88 2.80 -4.33
C TYR A 119 9.95 3.03 -5.38
N GLU A 120 10.10 2.04 -6.25
CA GLU A 120 10.87 2.10 -7.48
C GLU A 120 9.89 2.04 -8.66
N ALA A 121 9.98 3.00 -9.57
CA ALA A 121 9.11 3.10 -10.75
C ALA A 121 9.93 2.97 -12.03
N ARG A 122 9.62 1.93 -12.83
CA ARG A 122 10.43 1.59 -13.98
C ARG A 122 9.63 1.10 -15.16
N ARG A 123 10.19 1.30 -16.35
CA ARG A 123 9.77 0.56 -17.54
C ARG A 123 10.28 -0.88 -17.45
N SER A 124 9.39 -1.86 -17.47
CA SER A 124 9.75 -3.24 -17.82
C SER A 124 9.65 -3.42 -19.31
N SER A 125 10.60 -4.18 -19.86
CA SER A 125 10.46 -4.85 -21.15
C SER A 125 10.16 -6.33 -20.90
N PRO A 126 9.46 -7.04 -21.80
CA PRO A 126 9.22 -8.48 -21.69
C PRO A 126 10.48 -9.30 -21.38
N ASP A 127 11.65 -8.80 -21.76
CA ASP A 127 12.93 -9.49 -21.64
C ASP A 127 13.71 -9.17 -20.33
N ALA A 128 13.23 -8.25 -19.48
CA ALA A 128 13.97 -7.82 -18.30
C ALA A 128 13.07 -7.34 -17.13
N LEU A 129 13.03 -8.15 -16.07
CA LEU A 129 12.68 -7.73 -14.71
C LEU A 129 13.98 -7.62 -13.90
N VAL A 130 14.55 -6.41 -13.83
CA VAL A 130 15.66 -6.15 -12.90
C VAL A 130 15.06 -5.76 -11.57
N LEU A 131 15.48 -6.41 -10.49
CA LEU A 131 14.84 -6.29 -9.18
C LEU A 131 15.53 -5.32 -8.23
N ASP A 132 16.67 -4.70 -8.56
CA ASP A 132 17.41 -3.91 -7.57
C ASP A 132 17.89 -2.57 -8.16
N GLY A 133 16.97 -1.60 -8.26
CA GLY A 133 17.29 -0.20 -8.54
C GLY A 133 17.20 0.67 -7.28
N PRO A 134 17.80 1.88 -7.29
CA PRO A 134 17.58 2.84 -6.22
C PRO A 134 16.09 3.25 -6.18
N PRO A 135 15.54 3.55 -4.98
CA PRO A 135 14.17 4.03 -4.87
C PRO A 135 13.97 5.31 -5.70
N THR A 136 12.82 5.40 -6.35
CA THR A 136 12.36 6.59 -7.08
C THR A 136 11.79 7.63 -6.13
N GLY A 137 11.07 7.20 -5.10
CA GLY A 137 10.43 8.10 -4.14
C GLY A 137 9.93 7.38 -2.89
N HIS A 138 9.28 8.15 -2.02
CA HIS A 138 8.53 7.69 -0.87
C HIS A 138 7.05 8.03 -1.05
N VAL A 139 6.17 7.17 -0.55
CA VAL A 139 4.73 7.43 -0.47
C VAL A 139 4.24 7.13 0.93
N SER A 140 3.54 8.08 1.54
CA SER A 140 3.06 7.98 2.92
C SER A 140 1.58 8.34 3.01
N ARG A 141 0.90 7.80 4.03
CA ARG A 141 -0.52 8.05 4.24
C ARG A 141 -0.72 9.21 5.20
N THR A 142 -1.49 10.20 4.77
CA THR A 142 -1.92 11.35 5.58
C THR A 142 -3.42 11.28 5.88
N HIS A 143 -3.96 12.23 6.65
CA HIS A 143 -5.41 12.35 6.85
C HIS A 143 -6.17 12.66 5.54
N ALA A 144 -5.49 13.20 4.52
CA ALA A 144 -6.08 13.61 3.26
C ALA A 144 -5.95 12.55 2.15
N GLY A 145 -5.29 11.43 2.45
CA GLY A 145 -4.93 10.38 1.49
C GLY A 145 -3.43 10.19 1.35
N TRP A 146 -3.02 9.51 0.29
CA TRP A 146 -1.61 9.25 -0.02
C TRP A 146 -0.89 10.48 -0.57
N VAL A 147 0.36 10.67 -0.17
CA VAL A 147 1.24 11.76 -0.64
C VAL A 147 2.60 11.20 -1.01
N THR A 148 3.15 11.61 -2.15
CA THR A 148 4.52 11.26 -2.58
C THR A 148 5.53 12.33 -2.19
N ALA A 149 6.78 11.91 -2.03
CA ALA A 149 7.94 12.77 -1.85
C ALA A 149 9.15 12.15 -2.55
N ASP A 150 10.02 13.00 -3.10
CA ASP A 150 11.27 12.56 -3.72
C ASP A 150 12.22 11.95 -2.67
N VAL A 151 13.11 11.06 -3.13
CA VAL A 151 14.23 10.60 -2.31
C VAL A 151 15.29 11.73 -2.23
N PRO A 152 15.80 12.07 -1.04
CA PRO A 152 16.85 13.09 -0.87
C PRO A 152 18.16 12.79 -1.62
#